data_AF-A0A662QTI8-F1
#
_entry.id   AF-A0A662QTI8-F1
#
_cell.length_a   1.000
_cell.length_b   1.000
_cell.length_c   1.000
_cell.angle_alpha   90.00
_cell.angle_beta   90.00
_cell.angle_gamma   90.00
#
_symmetry.space_group_name_H-M   'P 1'
#
loop_
_entity.id
_entity.type
_entity.pdbx_description
1 polymer ?
#
loop_
_entity_poly.entity_id
_entity_poly.type
_entity_poly.pdbx_seq_one_letter_code
_entity_poly.pdbx_strand_id
1 'polypeptide(L)'
;MKKKAVSELIGGVLFIGISIAAIILVLHLSTPRINEMKDTIAIDQAKDMITSVDRVIRNVASEGPGSTRILPTHIKAGHLNIDGDNNRIYYEFDTYANVISPRSKRRIGNLWYSSNTNASLYNDSTHYYLENEHLLVNITKQGSSSNHVSINPDHLIDSIYFKDKKQTITDNITIHIDGSSLSGTGYNWAEETGTELARAKVTNIFNTPTANYTIQITLESGADFIQIQVIDIVDK
;
A
#
# COMPACT_ATOMS: atom_id res chain seq x y z
N MET A 1 70.83 -7.51 15.12
CA MET A 1 69.68 -8.38 15.47
C MET A 1 68.34 -7.65 15.65
N LYS A 2 68.28 -6.39 16.12
CA LYS A 2 67.00 -5.67 16.34
C LYS A 2 66.10 -5.45 15.10
N LYS A 3 66.66 -5.31 13.88
CA LYS A 3 65.86 -5.08 12.66
C LYS A 3 65.01 -6.29 12.20
N LYS A 4 65.43 -7.53 12.53
CA LYS A 4 64.67 -8.74 12.17
C LYS A 4 63.42 -8.91 13.04
N ALA A 5 63.56 -8.72 14.35
CA ALA A 5 62.44 -8.83 15.30
C ALA A 5 61.33 -7.79 15.04
N VAL A 6 61.69 -6.58 14.62
CA VAL A 6 60.69 -5.53 14.27
C VAL A 6 59.94 -5.87 12.98
N SER A 7 60.62 -6.45 11.99
CA SER A 7 59.98 -6.89 10.73
C SER A 7 58.96 -8.00 10.95
N GLU A 8 59.27 -8.97 11.82
CA GLU A 8 58.36 -10.06 12.16
C GLU A 8 57.12 -9.56 12.91
N LEU A 9 57.30 -8.56 13.80
CA LEU A 9 56.19 -7.96 14.54
C LEU A 9 55.26 -7.15 13.63
N ILE A 10 55.80 -6.39 12.66
CA ILE A 10 55.01 -5.67 11.66
C ILE A 10 54.21 -6.66 10.79
N GLY A 11 54.83 -7.75 10.35
CA GLY A 11 54.15 -8.80 9.58
C GLY A 11 53.00 -9.44 10.35
N GLY A 12 53.20 -9.73 11.64
CA GLY A 12 52.16 -10.26 12.52
C GLY A 12 50.98 -9.31 12.71
N VAL A 13 51.25 -8.01 12.95
CA VAL A 13 50.21 -6.98 13.08
C VAL A 13 49.42 -6.83 11.78
N LEU A 14 50.10 -6.83 10.63
CA LEU A 14 49.45 -6.72 9.32
C LEU A 14 48.53 -7.93 9.05
N PHE A 15 49.00 -9.14 9.37
CA PHE A 15 48.20 -10.36 9.20
C PHE A 15 46.94 -10.35 10.08
N ILE A 16 47.06 -9.93 11.34
CA ILE A 16 45.91 -9.78 12.24
C ILE A 16 44.96 -8.70 11.70
N GLY A 17 45.47 -7.57 11.23
CA GLY A 17 44.68 -6.50 10.65
C GLY A 17 43.87 -6.97 9.43
N ILE A 18 44.50 -7.70 8.51
CA ILE A 18 43.83 -8.27 7.33
C ILE A 18 42.77 -9.29 7.75
N SER A 19 43.05 -10.13 8.75
CA SER A 19 42.11 -11.14 9.25
C SER A 19 40.87 -10.50 9.88
N ILE A 20 41.05 -9.47 10.71
CA ILE A 20 39.94 -8.69 11.31
C ILE A 20 39.13 -8.00 10.21
N ALA A 21 39.80 -7.37 9.24
CA ALA A 21 39.14 -6.71 8.12
C ALA A 21 38.29 -7.70 7.29
N ALA A 22 38.81 -8.91 7.04
CA ALA A 22 38.08 -9.96 6.34
C ALA A 22 36.82 -10.40 7.11
N ILE A 23 36.91 -10.56 8.44
CA ILE A 23 35.75 -10.92 9.28
C ILE A 23 34.68 -9.81 9.25
N ILE A 24 35.10 -8.54 9.38
CA ILE A 24 34.18 -7.39 9.34
C ILE A 24 33.47 -7.34 7.99
N LEU A 25 34.19 -7.56 6.88
CA LEU A 25 33.61 -7.58 5.54
C LEU A 25 32.54 -8.67 5.41
N VAL A 26 32.86 -9.90 5.85
CA VAL A 26 31.92 -11.03 5.80
C VAL A 26 30.67 -10.76 6.62
N LEU A 27 30.82 -10.22 7.83
CA LEU A 27 29.68 -9.85 8.67
C LEU A 27 28.81 -8.80 7.98
N HIS A 28 29.42 -7.73 7.45
CA HIS A 28 28.66 -6.64 6.82
C HIS A 28 27.88 -7.11 5.58
N LEU A 29 28.46 -8.03 4.79
CA LEU A 29 27.79 -8.62 3.64
C LEU A 29 26.71 -9.66 4.01
N SER A 30 26.88 -10.35 5.14
CA SER A 30 25.96 -11.43 5.56
C SER A 30 24.79 -10.92 6.40
N THR A 31 24.97 -9.85 7.18
CA THR A 31 23.94 -9.32 8.09
C THR A 31 22.62 -9.00 7.37
N PRO A 32 22.57 -8.34 6.20
CA PRO A 32 21.31 -8.06 5.51
C PRO A 32 20.52 -9.35 5.20
N ARG A 33 21.20 -10.38 4.68
CA ARG A 33 20.59 -11.68 4.37
C ARG A 33 20.06 -12.39 5.61
N ILE A 34 20.84 -12.37 6.70
CA ILE A 34 20.40 -12.97 7.97
C ILE A 34 19.17 -12.25 8.51
N ASN A 35 19.11 -10.92 8.38
CA ASN A 35 17.94 -10.15 8.81
C ASN A 35 16.71 -10.43 7.94
N GLU A 36 16.84 -10.47 6.61
CA GLU A 36 15.76 -10.88 5.70
C GLU A 36 15.19 -12.27 6.05
N MET A 37 16.06 -13.22 6.39
CA MET A 37 15.66 -14.56 6.81
C MET A 37 14.90 -14.54 8.14
N LYS A 38 15.37 -13.77 9.13
CA LYS A 38 14.68 -13.62 10.42
C LYS A 38 13.30 -13.01 10.25
N ASP A 39 13.18 -12.00 9.40
CA ASP A 39 11.92 -11.32 9.10
C ASP A 39 10.93 -12.25 8.40
N THR A 40 11.40 -13.03 7.42
CA THR A 40 10.58 -14.05 6.75
C THR A 40 10.04 -15.08 7.75
N ILE A 41 10.90 -15.55 8.66
CA ILE A 41 10.50 -16.49 9.72
C ILE A 41 9.46 -15.85 10.67
N ALA A 42 9.59 -14.56 10.99
CA ALA A 42 8.63 -13.86 11.83
C ALA A 42 7.26 -13.74 11.14
N ILE A 43 7.23 -13.44 9.84
CA ILE A 43 6.00 -13.37 9.04
C ILE A 43 5.32 -14.73 8.94
N ASP A 44 6.08 -15.81 8.70
CA ASP A 44 5.53 -17.16 8.67
C ASP A 44 4.95 -17.58 10.03
N GLN A 45 5.62 -17.26 11.14
CA GLN A 45 5.10 -17.49 12.48
C GLN A 45 3.80 -16.70 12.74
N ALA A 46 3.75 -15.44 12.29
CA ALA A 46 2.55 -14.63 12.42
C ALA A 46 1.39 -15.17 11.59
N LYS A 47 1.67 -15.66 10.38
CA LYS A 47 0.69 -16.35 9.52
C LYS A 47 0.10 -17.58 10.19
N ASP A 48 0.94 -18.42 10.78
CA ASP A 48 0.49 -19.63 11.50
C ASP A 48 -0.35 -19.26 12.73
N MET A 49 0.06 -18.22 13.45
CA MET A 49 -0.69 -17.68 14.59
C MET A 49 -2.07 -17.17 14.17
N ILE A 50 -2.15 -16.28 13.18
CA ILE A 50 -3.43 -15.71 12.71
C ILE A 50 -4.34 -16.80 12.13
N THR A 51 -3.79 -17.77 11.41
CA THR A 51 -4.56 -18.93 10.93
C THR A 51 -5.12 -19.76 12.09
N SER A 52 -4.36 -19.89 13.17
CA SER A 52 -4.82 -20.58 14.38
C SER A 52 -5.90 -19.79 15.11
N VAL A 53 -5.80 -18.46 15.16
CA VAL A 53 -6.85 -17.57 15.67
C VAL A 53 -8.16 -17.77 14.86
N ASP A 54 -8.12 -17.71 13.53
CA ASP A 54 -9.30 -17.94 12.68
C ASP A 54 -9.95 -19.31 12.96
N ARG A 55 -9.14 -20.36 13.09
CA ARG A 55 -9.66 -21.70 13.42
C ARG A 55 -10.36 -21.73 14.77
N VAL A 56 -9.78 -21.12 15.79
CA VAL A 56 -10.38 -21.05 17.14
C VAL A 56 -11.67 -20.24 17.14
N ILE A 57 -11.70 -19.10 16.44
CA ILE A 57 -12.91 -18.28 16.29
C ILE A 57 -14.04 -19.10 15.66
N ARG A 58 -13.77 -19.84 14.58
CA ARG A 58 -14.78 -20.68 13.92
C ARG A 58 -15.28 -21.81 14.81
N ASN A 59 -14.40 -22.43 15.60
CA ASN A 59 -14.80 -23.46 16.55
C ASN A 59 -15.72 -22.89 17.63
N VAL A 60 -15.33 -21.76 18.25
CA VAL A 60 -16.16 -21.08 19.27
C VAL A 60 -17.51 -20.66 18.69
N ALA A 61 -17.53 -20.08 17.49
CA ALA A 61 -18.76 -19.70 16.82
C ALA A 61 -19.69 -20.89 16.55
N SER A 62 -19.14 -22.09 16.34
CA SER A 62 -19.91 -23.32 16.08
C SER A 62 -20.45 -23.96 17.37
N GLU A 63 -19.85 -23.69 18.52
CA GLU A 63 -20.26 -24.25 19.82
C GLU A 63 -21.40 -23.46 20.48
N GLY A 64 -21.60 -22.21 20.06
CA GLY A 64 -22.70 -21.36 20.51
C GLY A 64 -22.32 -20.32 21.58
N PRO A 65 -23.30 -19.52 22.03
CA PRO A 65 -23.08 -18.41 22.94
C PRO A 65 -22.49 -18.85 24.29
N GLY A 66 -21.49 -18.12 24.79
CA GLY A 66 -20.82 -18.41 26.07
C GLY A 66 -19.59 -19.31 25.95
N SER A 67 -19.35 -19.93 24.79
CA SER A 67 -18.11 -20.66 24.54
C SER A 67 -16.91 -19.71 24.49
N THR A 68 -15.84 -20.11 25.18
CA THR A 68 -14.56 -19.37 25.20
C THR A 68 -13.41 -20.35 25.01
N ARG A 69 -12.28 -19.85 24.50
CA ARG A 69 -11.06 -20.63 24.30
C ARG A 69 -9.84 -19.77 24.65
N ILE A 70 -8.83 -20.41 25.23
CA ILE A 70 -7.53 -19.78 25.48
C ILE A 70 -6.59 -20.22 24.37
N LEU A 71 -6.09 -19.24 23.60
CA LEU A 71 -5.06 -19.47 22.59
C LEU A 71 -3.75 -18.88 23.09
N PRO A 72 -2.73 -19.68 23.44
CA PRO A 72 -1.41 -19.16 23.73
C PRO A 72 -0.79 -18.64 22.44
N THR A 73 -0.47 -17.36 22.40
CA THR A 73 0.24 -16.73 21.28
C THR A 73 1.62 -16.31 21.74
N HIS A 74 2.62 -16.48 20.87
CA HIS A 74 3.97 -16.01 21.11
C HIS A 74 4.42 -15.18 19.92
N ILE A 75 4.50 -13.86 20.13
CA ILE A 75 4.87 -12.90 19.10
C ILE A 75 6.31 -12.47 19.38
N LYS A 76 7.23 -12.86 18.51
CA LYS A 76 8.66 -12.52 18.65
C LYS A 76 8.99 -11.12 18.13
N ALA A 77 8.27 -10.66 17.13
CA ALA A 77 8.44 -9.37 16.48
C ALA A 77 7.08 -8.89 15.94
N GLY A 78 6.93 -7.59 15.71
CA GLY A 78 5.67 -6.98 15.25
C GLY A 78 4.60 -6.86 16.34
N HIS A 79 3.39 -6.50 15.92
CA HIS A 79 2.28 -6.18 16.81
C HIS A 79 0.99 -6.88 16.36
N LEU A 80 0.33 -7.56 17.30
CA LEU A 80 -1.03 -8.07 17.10
C LEU A 80 -2.01 -7.04 17.64
N ASN A 81 -2.87 -6.55 16.76
CA ASN A 81 -3.90 -5.57 17.07
C ASN A 81 -5.28 -6.24 17.02
N ILE A 82 -6.08 -5.97 18.04
CA ILE A 82 -7.47 -6.41 18.13
C ILE A 82 -8.31 -5.13 18.17
N ASP A 83 -9.01 -4.87 17.09
CA ASP A 83 -9.85 -3.69 16.91
C ASP A 83 -11.30 -4.15 16.89
N GLY A 84 -11.93 -4.06 18.07
CA GLY A 84 -13.32 -4.48 18.28
C GLY A 84 -14.34 -3.57 17.59
N ASP A 85 -14.00 -2.29 17.41
CA ASP A 85 -14.89 -1.31 16.78
C ASP A 85 -15.06 -1.61 15.29
N ASN A 86 -13.96 -2.00 14.63
CA ASN A 86 -13.95 -2.41 13.22
C ASN A 86 -14.05 -3.94 13.02
N ASN A 87 -14.28 -4.70 14.11
CA ASN A 87 -14.37 -6.16 14.12
C ASN A 87 -13.23 -6.87 13.36
N ARG A 88 -11.99 -6.45 13.61
CA ARG A 88 -10.80 -6.94 12.92
C ARG A 88 -9.68 -7.32 13.89
N ILE A 89 -8.97 -8.38 13.54
CA ILE A 89 -7.73 -8.79 14.19
C ILE A 89 -6.66 -8.82 13.11
N TYR A 90 -5.59 -8.05 13.28
CA TYR A 90 -4.53 -7.97 12.31
C TYR A 90 -3.17 -7.98 13.00
N TYR A 91 -2.18 -8.47 12.27
CA TYR A 91 -0.79 -8.46 12.68
C TYR A 91 -0.01 -7.54 11.75
N GLU A 92 0.77 -6.65 12.33
CA GLU A 92 1.57 -5.66 11.63
C GLU A 92 3.05 -5.86 11.95
N PHE A 93 3.89 -5.79 10.92
CA PHE A 93 5.32 -6.00 11.05
C PHE A 93 6.08 -5.22 9.98
N ASP A 94 6.93 -4.31 10.43
CA ASP A 94 7.83 -3.55 9.58
C ASP A 94 9.03 -4.43 9.20
N THR A 95 9.22 -4.62 7.90
CA THR A 95 10.31 -5.43 7.37
C THR A 95 10.89 -4.82 6.09
N TYR A 96 12.18 -5.09 5.87
CA TYR A 96 12.84 -4.84 4.59
C TYR A 96 12.82 -6.05 3.66
N ALA A 97 12.35 -7.20 4.15
CA ALA A 97 12.22 -8.42 3.37
C ALA A 97 11.03 -8.32 2.41
N ASN A 98 11.28 -8.54 1.12
CA ASN A 98 10.24 -8.58 0.08
C ASN A 98 9.48 -9.92 0.12
N VAL A 99 8.73 -10.18 1.20
CA VAL A 99 7.92 -11.40 1.36
C VAL A 99 6.64 -11.33 0.53
N ILE A 100 6.04 -10.15 0.46
CA ILE A 100 4.87 -9.83 -0.37
C ILE A 100 5.24 -8.64 -1.25
N SER A 101 4.71 -8.57 -2.46
CA SER A 101 4.94 -7.42 -3.34
C SER A 101 4.45 -6.14 -2.64
N PRO A 102 5.25 -5.06 -2.62
CA PRO A 102 4.81 -3.78 -2.09
C PRO A 102 3.53 -3.30 -2.80
N ARG A 103 2.69 -2.57 -2.07
CA ARG A 103 1.41 -2.04 -2.57
C ARG A 103 0.54 -3.15 -3.15
N SER A 104 0.45 -4.27 -2.44
CA SER A 104 -0.40 -5.37 -2.86
C SER A 104 -1.23 -5.89 -1.69
N LYS A 105 -2.42 -6.35 -2.03
CA LYS A 105 -3.37 -6.99 -1.12
C LYS A 105 -3.80 -8.30 -1.76
N ARG A 106 -3.64 -9.40 -1.05
CA ARG A 106 -4.01 -10.74 -1.52
C ARG A 106 -4.78 -11.47 -0.44
N ARG A 107 -5.81 -12.19 -0.85
CA ARG A 107 -6.56 -13.08 0.03
C ARG A 107 -6.04 -14.50 -0.11
N ILE A 108 -5.71 -15.14 1.00
CA ILE A 108 -5.37 -16.57 1.05
C ILE A 108 -6.29 -17.21 2.09
N GLY A 109 -7.29 -17.96 1.61
CA GLY A 109 -8.35 -18.51 2.45
C GLY A 109 -9.19 -17.39 3.10
N ASN A 110 -9.22 -17.39 4.43
CA ASN A 110 -9.94 -16.37 5.23
C ASN A 110 -9.07 -15.19 5.66
N LEU A 111 -7.80 -15.17 5.25
CA LEU A 111 -6.85 -14.16 5.68
C LEU A 111 -6.52 -13.20 4.55
N TRP A 112 -6.42 -11.92 4.91
CA TRP A 112 -5.89 -10.88 4.05
C TRP A 112 -4.42 -10.66 4.36
N TYR A 113 -3.61 -10.61 3.31
CA TYR A 113 -2.21 -10.27 3.37
C TYR A 113 -2.02 -8.99 2.58
N SER A 114 -1.50 -7.97 3.24
CA SER A 114 -1.23 -6.68 2.63
C SER A 114 0.19 -6.22 2.93
N SER A 115 0.77 -5.48 2.00
CA SER A 115 2.03 -4.76 2.19
C SER A 115 1.84 -3.35 1.65
N ASN A 116 2.14 -2.37 2.50
CA ASN A 116 2.06 -0.94 2.20
C ASN A 116 0.70 -0.60 1.59
N THR A 117 -0.37 -0.85 2.34
CA THR A 117 -1.76 -0.58 1.95
C THR A 117 -2.35 0.47 2.88
N ASN A 118 -2.07 1.73 2.56
CA ASN A 118 -2.42 2.91 3.35
C ASN A 118 -3.33 3.85 2.54
N ALA A 119 -3.76 3.42 1.34
CA ALA A 119 -4.77 4.13 0.58
C ALA A 119 -6.16 3.77 1.08
N SER A 120 -7.09 4.71 0.98
CA SER A 120 -8.50 4.56 1.31
C SER A 120 -9.34 5.22 0.24
N LEU A 121 -10.50 4.64 -0.04
CA LEU A 121 -11.49 5.21 -0.93
C LEU A 121 -12.85 5.19 -0.24
N TYR A 122 -13.41 6.36 0.01
CA TYR A 122 -14.77 6.51 0.54
C TYR A 122 -15.51 7.59 -0.22
N ASN A 123 -16.80 7.75 0.05
CA ASN A 123 -17.63 8.64 -0.73
C ASN A 123 -18.84 9.15 0.05
N ASP A 124 -19.31 10.34 -0.31
CA ASP A 124 -20.59 10.89 0.15
C ASP A 124 -21.61 10.94 -1.02
N SER A 125 -22.62 11.80 -0.96
CA SER A 125 -23.60 11.98 -2.03
C SER A 125 -23.04 12.66 -3.29
N THR A 126 -21.93 13.37 -3.17
CA THR A 126 -21.39 14.32 -4.16
C THR A 126 -19.95 14.04 -4.58
N HIS A 127 -19.15 13.36 -3.77
CA HIS A 127 -17.71 13.18 -4.00
C HIS A 127 -17.25 11.75 -3.72
N TYR A 128 -16.22 11.34 -4.46
CA TYR A 128 -15.30 10.28 -4.09
C TYR A 128 -14.05 10.89 -3.45
N TYR A 129 -13.64 10.35 -2.33
CA TYR A 129 -12.44 10.75 -1.58
C TYR A 129 -11.40 9.65 -1.72
N LEU A 130 -10.26 9.98 -2.34
CA LEU A 130 -9.09 9.11 -2.40
C LEU A 130 -8.08 9.65 -1.41
N GLU A 131 -7.72 8.86 -0.41
CA GLU A 131 -6.88 9.31 0.69
C GLU A 131 -5.72 8.34 0.93
N ASN A 132 -4.52 8.86 1.17
CA ASN A 132 -3.39 8.08 1.71
C ASN A 132 -2.65 8.90 2.79
N GLU A 133 -1.45 8.50 3.21
CA GLU A 133 -0.67 9.23 4.22
C GLU A 133 -0.28 10.67 3.82
N HIS A 134 -0.13 10.96 2.52
CA HIS A 134 0.37 12.23 2.00
C HIS A 134 -0.71 13.12 1.39
N LEU A 135 -1.74 12.53 0.77
CA LEU A 135 -2.73 13.21 -0.05
C LEU A 135 -4.16 12.85 0.35
N LEU A 136 -5.06 13.80 0.16
CA LEU A 136 -6.51 13.61 0.08
C LEU A 136 -7.01 14.29 -1.20
N VAL A 137 -7.66 13.53 -2.08
CA VAL A 137 -8.11 13.96 -3.40
C VAL A 137 -9.62 13.82 -3.48
N ASN A 138 -10.29 14.92 -3.78
CA ASN A 138 -11.74 15.00 -3.88
C ASN A 138 -12.13 14.99 -5.36
N ILE A 139 -12.90 13.98 -5.76
CA ILE A 139 -13.36 13.78 -7.14
C ILE A 139 -14.88 13.93 -7.16
N THR A 140 -15.40 14.83 -7.98
CA THR A 140 -16.85 15.07 -8.08
C THR A 140 -17.55 13.87 -8.71
N LYS A 141 -18.64 13.41 -8.09
CA LYS A 141 -19.50 12.35 -8.64
C LYS A 141 -20.34 12.91 -9.77
N GLN A 142 -20.37 12.19 -10.88
CA GLN A 142 -21.12 12.58 -12.06
C GLN A 142 -21.78 11.35 -12.66
N GLY A 143 -23.12 11.37 -12.74
CA GLY A 143 -23.92 10.33 -13.38
C GLY A 143 -23.84 8.95 -12.72
N SER A 144 -24.31 7.95 -13.46
CA SER A 144 -24.17 6.53 -13.14
C SER A 144 -24.21 5.71 -14.42
N SER A 145 -23.91 4.42 -14.33
CA SER A 145 -24.03 3.49 -15.48
C SER A 145 -25.44 3.40 -16.07
N SER A 146 -26.47 3.79 -15.32
CA SER A 146 -27.87 3.86 -15.76
C SER A 146 -28.34 5.26 -16.15
N ASN A 147 -27.57 6.31 -15.80
CA ASN A 147 -27.92 7.70 -16.07
C ASN A 147 -26.67 8.50 -16.43
N HIS A 148 -26.40 8.61 -17.73
CA HIS A 148 -25.29 9.40 -18.23
C HIS A 148 -25.64 10.88 -18.16
N VAL A 149 -24.75 11.69 -17.60
CA VAL A 149 -24.94 13.14 -17.44
C VAL A 149 -23.92 13.91 -18.28
N SER A 150 -24.13 15.21 -18.45
CA SER A 150 -23.10 16.09 -19.00
C SER A 150 -21.90 16.12 -18.04
N ILE A 151 -20.71 15.80 -18.56
CA ILE A 151 -19.46 15.77 -17.81
C ILE A 151 -18.48 16.73 -18.47
N ASN A 152 -17.84 17.54 -17.61
CA ASN A 152 -16.69 18.37 -17.96
C ASN A 152 -15.45 17.83 -17.23
N PRO A 153 -14.38 17.42 -17.95
CA PRO A 153 -13.15 16.94 -17.33
C PRO A 153 -12.45 18.00 -16.46
N ASP A 154 -12.74 19.29 -16.67
CA ASP A 154 -12.18 20.41 -15.89
C ASP A 154 -12.75 20.53 -14.47
N HIS A 155 -13.87 19.85 -14.20
CA HIS A 155 -14.53 19.83 -12.88
C HIS A 155 -14.50 18.44 -12.25
N LEU A 156 -13.58 17.59 -12.70
CA LEU A 156 -13.54 16.22 -12.25
C LEU A 156 -12.81 16.09 -10.91
N ILE A 157 -11.70 16.80 -10.75
CA ILE A 157 -10.98 16.91 -9.48
C ILE A 157 -11.34 18.26 -8.87
N ASP A 158 -12.10 18.22 -7.78
CA ASP A 158 -12.51 19.41 -7.03
C ASP A 158 -11.33 19.97 -6.23
N SER A 159 -10.61 19.10 -5.53
CA SER A 159 -9.49 19.54 -4.70
C SER A 159 -8.47 18.45 -4.41
N ILE A 160 -7.22 18.88 -4.19
CA ILE A 160 -6.12 18.05 -3.70
C ILE A 160 -5.55 18.70 -2.44
N TYR A 161 -5.65 18.01 -1.30
CA TYR A 161 -5.05 18.40 -0.04
C TYR A 161 -3.75 17.63 0.20
N PHE A 162 -2.64 18.36 0.28
CA PHE A 162 -1.32 17.87 0.65
C PHE A 162 -1.19 17.90 2.17
N LYS A 163 -1.30 16.73 2.81
CA LYS A 163 -1.27 16.57 4.27
C LYS A 163 0.07 17.01 4.86
N ASP A 164 1.17 16.67 4.20
CA ASP A 164 2.53 17.01 4.65
C ASP A 164 2.75 18.51 4.75
N LYS A 165 2.18 19.27 3.80
CA LYS A 165 2.31 20.73 3.71
C LYS A 165 1.15 21.47 4.35
N LYS A 166 0.07 20.77 4.71
CA LYS A 166 -1.21 21.33 5.16
C LYS A 166 -1.75 22.36 4.17
N GLN A 167 -1.68 22.05 2.88
CA GLN A 167 -2.08 22.95 1.80
C GLN A 167 -3.11 22.28 0.89
N THR A 168 -4.16 23.01 0.53
CA THR A 168 -5.16 22.57 -0.45
C THR A 168 -4.98 23.31 -1.77
N ILE A 169 -5.13 22.59 -2.87
CA ILE A 169 -5.33 23.13 -4.21
C ILE A 169 -6.80 22.90 -4.56
N THR A 170 -7.57 23.97 -4.76
CA THR A 170 -9.03 23.94 -5.01
C THR A 170 -9.43 24.50 -6.37
N ASP A 171 -8.49 25.06 -7.14
CA ASP A 171 -8.78 25.71 -8.41
C ASP A 171 -7.67 25.37 -9.42
N ASN A 172 -8.04 25.10 -10.68
CA ASN A 172 -7.17 24.87 -11.86
C ASN A 172 -6.69 23.43 -12.14
N ILE A 173 -7.46 22.40 -11.79
CA ILE A 173 -7.13 21.03 -12.21
C ILE A 173 -7.94 20.66 -13.46
N THR A 174 -7.44 21.12 -14.61
CA THR A 174 -8.03 20.88 -15.92
C THR A 174 -7.32 19.74 -16.64
N ILE A 175 -8.08 18.83 -17.24
CA ILE A 175 -7.50 17.72 -18.03
C ILE A 175 -7.77 18.01 -19.50
N HIS A 176 -6.70 18.34 -20.23
CA HIS A 176 -6.74 18.54 -21.68
C HIS A 176 -6.32 17.26 -22.38
N ILE A 177 -7.13 16.83 -23.36
CA ILE A 177 -6.79 15.76 -24.29
C ILE A 177 -6.53 16.42 -25.65
N ASP A 178 -5.31 16.23 -26.16
CA ASP A 178 -4.85 16.85 -27.40
C ASP A 178 -5.02 18.39 -27.42
N GLY A 179 -4.72 19.04 -26.29
CA GLY A 179 -4.81 20.49 -26.14
C GLY A 179 -6.21 21.05 -25.89
N SER A 180 -7.26 20.21 -25.88
CA SER A 180 -8.65 20.65 -25.68
C SER A 180 -9.35 19.94 -24.51
N SER A 181 -10.24 20.65 -23.82
CA SER A 181 -11.14 20.06 -22.83
C SER A 181 -12.36 19.50 -23.57
N LEU A 182 -12.35 18.18 -23.80
CA LEU A 182 -13.41 17.49 -24.53
C LEU A 182 -14.54 17.10 -23.58
N SER A 183 -15.44 18.06 -23.32
CA SER A 183 -16.69 17.81 -22.58
C SER A 183 -17.64 16.92 -23.37
N GLY A 184 -18.46 16.13 -22.66
CA GLY A 184 -19.38 15.19 -23.30
C GLY A 184 -20.41 14.65 -22.32
N THR A 185 -20.94 13.47 -22.61
CA THR A 185 -21.80 12.73 -21.68
C THR A 185 -21.04 11.57 -21.06
N GLY A 186 -21.37 11.19 -19.84
CA GLY A 186 -20.64 10.12 -19.18
C GLY A 186 -21.09 9.84 -17.76
N TYR A 187 -20.27 9.06 -17.06
CA TYR A 187 -20.39 8.85 -15.63
C TYR A 187 -19.06 8.45 -15.01
N ASN A 188 -18.99 8.45 -13.68
CA ASN A 188 -17.86 7.91 -12.95
C ASN A 188 -18.27 6.95 -11.83
N TRP A 189 -17.32 6.11 -11.43
CA TRP A 189 -17.49 5.18 -10.32
C TRP A 189 -16.16 4.86 -9.65
N ALA A 190 -16.24 4.50 -8.37
CA ALA A 190 -15.14 3.93 -7.63
C ALA A 190 -15.03 2.43 -7.89
N GLU A 191 -13.82 1.92 -8.08
CA GLU A 191 -13.60 0.48 -8.33
C GLU A 191 -13.75 -0.35 -7.05
N GLU A 192 -13.09 0.06 -5.96
CA GLU A 192 -13.14 -0.59 -4.66
C GLU A 192 -13.21 0.50 -3.58
N THR A 193 -14.24 0.47 -2.73
CA THR A 193 -14.37 1.35 -1.57
C THR A 193 -13.90 0.64 -0.31
N GLY A 194 -13.31 1.38 0.61
CA GLY A 194 -12.82 0.86 1.88
C GLY A 194 -11.52 1.51 2.32
N THR A 195 -10.94 0.95 3.37
CA THR A 195 -9.64 1.34 3.91
C THR A 195 -8.59 0.25 3.60
N GLU A 196 -7.32 0.59 3.79
CA GLU A 196 -6.19 -0.32 3.60
C GLU A 196 -6.18 -0.96 2.21
N LEU A 197 -6.37 -0.10 1.21
CA LEU A 197 -6.25 -0.44 -0.19
C LEU A 197 -4.79 -0.26 -0.63
N ALA A 198 -4.37 -1.10 -1.58
CA ALA A 198 -3.10 -0.89 -2.27
C ALA A 198 -3.09 0.43 -3.07
N ARG A 199 -4.25 0.78 -3.62
CA ARG A 199 -4.52 2.00 -4.37
C ARG A 199 -6.00 2.31 -4.31
N ALA A 200 -6.34 3.59 -4.27
CA ALA A 200 -7.70 4.09 -4.45
C ALA A 200 -7.86 4.51 -5.92
N LYS A 201 -8.90 4.03 -6.60
CA LYS A 201 -9.11 4.30 -8.04
C LYS A 201 -10.54 4.70 -8.35
N VAL A 202 -10.67 5.79 -9.10
CA VAL A 202 -11.94 6.23 -9.71
C VAL A 202 -11.79 6.24 -11.23
N THR A 203 -12.78 5.67 -11.90
CA THR A 203 -12.84 5.57 -13.35
C THR A 203 -13.95 6.46 -13.87
N ASN A 204 -13.67 7.23 -14.91
CA ASN A 204 -14.57 8.20 -15.51
C ASN A 204 -14.68 7.89 -17.00
N ILE A 205 -15.88 7.60 -17.50
CA ILE A 205 -16.12 7.35 -18.92
C ILE A 205 -16.66 8.63 -19.56
N PHE A 206 -16.12 8.98 -20.71
CA PHE A 206 -16.51 10.11 -21.52
C PHE A 206 -16.95 9.66 -22.90
N ASN A 207 -18.10 10.17 -23.32
CA ASN A 207 -18.66 10.03 -24.63
C ASN A 207 -18.85 11.44 -25.21
N THR A 208 -17.92 11.83 -26.09
CA THR A 208 -17.90 13.14 -26.72
C THR A 208 -18.34 13.04 -28.19
N PRO A 209 -18.61 14.18 -28.87
CA PRO A 209 -18.93 14.16 -30.30
C PRO A 209 -17.82 13.57 -31.17
N THR A 210 -16.55 13.71 -30.78
CA THR A 210 -15.38 13.33 -31.59
C THR A 210 -14.73 12.00 -31.17
N ALA A 211 -14.81 11.64 -29.89
CA ALA A 211 -14.23 10.39 -29.39
C ALA A 211 -14.95 9.87 -28.13
N ASN A 212 -14.80 8.57 -27.88
CA ASN A 212 -15.05 7.99 -26.56
C ASN A 212 -13.70 7.72 -25.88
N TYR A 213 -13.58 8.03 -24.60
CA TYR A 213 -12.36 7.75 -23.84
C TYR A 213 -12.67 7.54 -22.36
N THR A 214 -11.73 6.96 -21.63
CA THR A 214 -11.84 6.72 -20.20
C THR A 214 -10.67 7.39 -19.47
N ILE A 215 -10.96 8.12 -18.39
CA ILE A 215 -9.95 8.67 -17.48
C ILE A 215 -9.95 7.87 -16.18
N GLN A 216 -8.82 7.28 -15.85
CA GLN A 216 -8.58 6.65 -14.54
C GLN A 216 -7.73 7.55 -13.68
N ILE A 217 -8.22 7.86 -12.48
CA ILE A 217 -7.47 8.56 -11.45
C ILE A 217 -7.16 7.57 -10.34
N THR A 218 -5.86 7.41 -10.07
CA THR A 218 -5.35 6.46 -9.08
C THR A 218 -4.48 7.19 -8.06
N LEU A 219 -4.77 6.97 -6.78
CA LEU A 219 -3.90 7.33 -5.67
C LEU A 219 -3.33 6.04 -5.07
N GLU A 220 -2.04 5.80 -5.26
CA GLU A 220 -1.36 4.64 -4.68
C GLU A 220 -1.06 4.86 -3.20
N SER A 221 -0.93 3.75 -2.46
CA SER A 221 -0.44 3.80 -1.09
C SER A 221 0.99 4.35 -1.01
N GLY A 222 1.21 5.28 -0.09
CA GLY A 222 2.49 5.98 0.12
C GLY A 222 3.00 6.80 -1.06
N ALA A 223 2.12 7.18 -1.99
CA ALA A 223 2.46 8.12 -3.05
C ALA A 223 2.15 9.56 -2.62
N ASP A 224 3.08 10.48 -2.89
CA ASP A 224 2.89 11.93 -2.75
C ASP A 224 2.39 12.58 -4.05
N PHE A 225 1.94 11.76 -5.01
CA PHE A 225 1.38 12.17 -6.30
C PHE A 225 0.16 11.34 -6.68
N ILE A 226 -0.66 11.88 -7.59
CA ILE A 226 -1.76 11.17 -8.25
C ILE A 226 -1.34 10.71 -9.64
N GLN A 227 -1.87 9.56 -10.07
CA GLN A 227 -1.73 9.08 -11.44
C GLN A 227 -3.04 9.32 -12.19
N ILE A 228 -2.94 9.97 -13.34
CA ILE A 228 -4.08 10.18 -14.26
C ILE A 228 -3.72 9.49 -15.58
N GLN A 229 -4.57 8.56 -16.01
CA GLN A 229 -4.37 7.79 -17.23
C GLN A 229 -5.58 7.93 -18.14
N VAL A 230 -5.35 8.21 -19.42
CA VAL A 230 -6.39 8.16 -20.45
C VAL A 230 -6.24 6.83 -21.19
N ILE A 231 -7.31 6.04 -21.20
CA ILE A 231 -7.37 4.72 -21.84
C ILE A 231 -8.60 4.59 -22.74
N ASP A 232 -8.62 3.53 -23.54
CA ASP A 232 -9.76 3.15 -24.39
C ASP A 232 -10.25 4.30 -25.30
N ILE A 233 -9.31 5.01 -25.92
CA ILE A 233 -9.63 6.08 -26.88
C ILE A 233 -10.13 5.45 -28.18
N VAL A 234 -11.38 5.77 -28.53
CA VAL A 234 -12.01 5.36 -29.79
C VAL A 234 -12.55 6.59 -30.49
N ASP A 235 -11.90 6.96 -31.59
CA ASP A 235 -12.33 8.07 -32.45
C ASP A 235 -13.65 7.72 -33.17
N LYS A 236 -14.48 8.73 -33.44
CA LYS A 236 -15.76 8.60 -34.15
C LYS A 236 -15.74 9.18 -35.54
#